data_AF-K1S392-F1
#
_entry.id   AF-K1S392-F1
#
_cell.length_a   1.000
_cell.length_b   1.000
_cell.length_c   1.000
_cell.angle_alpha   90.00
_cell.angle_beta   90.00
_cell.angle_gamma   90.00
#
_symmetry.space_group_name_H-M   'P 1'
#
loop_
_entity.id
_entity.type
_entity.pdbx_description
1 polymer ?
#
loop_
_entity_poly.entity_id
_entity_poly.type
_entity_poly.pdbx_seq_one_letter_code
_entity_poly.pdbx_strand_id
1 'polypeptide(L)'
;MTKEKVFISEADQYLFAQGTHYDIYKKLGAHLSVEDGVQGVYFGVWAPNAAQVNVIGTFNEWNEESHPMQKLGEGGIWGLFIPGVEEGTMYKFLIYARDGRKL
;
A
#
# COMPACT_ATOMS: atom_id res chain seq x y z
N MET A 1 2.15 22.13 -6.54
CA MET A 1 3.22 21.14 -6.34
C MET A 1 2.87 19.93 -7.19
N THR A 2 3.68 19.62 -8.20
CA THR A 2 3.52 18.40 -9.01
C THR A 2 3.75 17.20 -8.11
N LYS A 3 2.72 16.36 -7.94
CA LYS A 3 2.83 15.10 -7.20
C LYS A 3 3.64 14.12 -8.08
N GLU A 4 4.72 13.59 -7.55
CA GLU A 4 5.58 12.61 -8.24
C GLU A 4 5.07 11.18 -8.00
N LYS A 5 5.54 10.23 -8.81
CA LYS A 5 5.26 8.81 -8.62
C LYS A 5 5.89 8.32 -7.31
N VAL A 6 5.07 7.80 -6.41
CA VAL A 6 5.52 7.09 -5.20
C VAL A 6 5.59 5.59 -5.51
N PHE A 7 6.70 4.97 -5.12
CA PHE A 7 6.91 3.53 -5.24
C PHE A 7 7.92 3.05 -4.19
N ILE A 8 7.90 1.76 -3.88
CA ILE A 8 8.84 1.08 -2.99
C ILE A 8 9.80 0.25 -3.86
N SER A 9 11.07 0.66 -3.89
CA SER A 9 12.13 -0.03 -4.62
C SER A 9 12.68 -1.25 -3.86
N GLU A 10 13.52 -2.06 -4.51
CA GLU A 10 14.27 -3.13 -3.84
C GLU A 10 15.23 -2.59 -2.78
N ALA A 11 15.83 -1.41 -3.01
CA ALA A 11 16.70 -0.77 -2.03
C ALA A 11 15.90 -0.32 -0.79
N ASP A 12 14.68 0.21 -0.99
CA ASP A 12 13.80 0.57 0.11
C ASP A 12 13.44 -0.67 0.95
N GLN A 13 13.11 -1.79 0.29
CA GLN A 13 12.83 -3.08 0.95
C GLN A 13 14.03 -3.60 1.73
N TYR A 14 15.23 -3.53 1.13
CA TYR A 14 16.47 -3.98 1.77
C TYR A 14 16.78 -3.19 3.04
N LEU A 15 16.77 -1.85 2.96
CA LEU A 15 17.04 -0.98 4.10
C LEU A 15 15.97 -1.13 5.19
N PHE A 16 14.70 -1.32 4.80
CA PHE A 16 13.62 -1.55 5.76
C PHE A 16 13.81 -2.88 6.50
N ALA A 17 14.19 -3.95 5.79
CA ALA A 17 14.48 -5.25 6.40
C ALA A 17 15.67 -5.21 7.38
N GLN A 18 16.62 -4.29 7.17
CA GLN A 18 17.73 -4.04 8.09
C GLN A 18 17.38 -3.10 9.25
N GLY A 19 16.19 -2.49 9.24
CA GLY A 19 15.80 -1.47 10.23
C GLY A 19 16.55 -0.15 10.09
N THR A 20 17.15 0.12 8.92
CA THR A 20 18.00 1.30 8.65
C THR A 20 17.36 2.30 7.69
N HIS A 21 16.14 2.04 7.23
CA HIS A 21 15.41 2.99 6.38
C HIS A 21 14.71 4.08 7.21
N TYR A 22 15.45 5.11 7.62
CA TYR A 22 14.93 6.19 8.47
C TYR A 22 13.78 7.00 7.84
N ASP A 23 13.70 7.03 6.51
CA ASP A 23 12.66 7.73 5.75
C ASP A 23 11.52 6.83 5.24
N ILE A 24 11.35 5.62 5.79
CA ILE A 24 10.40 4.65 5.23
C ILE A 24 8.95 5.17 5.26
N TYR A 25 8.63 6.10 6.17
CA TYR A 25 7.32 6.74 6.25
C TYR A 25 6.97 7.56 4.99
N LYS A 26 7.94 7.94 4.15
CA LYS A 26 7.70 8.58 2.84
C LYS A 26 7.21 7.57 1.78
N LYS A 27 7.18 6.28 2.12
CA LYS A 27 6.95 5.16 1.21
C LYS A 27 5.82 4.25 1.71
N LEU A 28 5.90 3.77 2.95
CA LEU A 28 4.81 3.06 3.62
C LEU A 28 3.72 4.03 4.06
N GLY A 29 2.49 3.53 4.20
CA GLY A 29 1.29 4.33 4.44
C GLY A 29 0.53 4.63 3.16
N ALA A 30 -0.16 5.76 3.11
CA ALA A 30 -0.91 6.24 1.96
C ALA A 30 -0.31 7.57 1.49
N HIS A 31 0.09 7.65 0.22
CA HIS A 31 0.74 8.82 -0.37
C HIS A 31 0.07 9.20 -1.67
N LEU A 32 -0.26 10.49 -1.82
CA LEU A 32 -0.73 11.00 -3.11
C LEU A 32 0.36 10.79 -4.16
N SER A 33 0.00 10.15 -5.26
CA SER A 33 0.94 9.70 -6.29
C SER A 33 0.37 9.99 -7.68
N VAL A 34 1.26 10.10 -8.67
CA VAL A 34 0.89 10.19 -10.08
C VAL A 34 1.59 9.08 -10.84
N GLU A 35 0.80 8.18 -11.43
CA GLU A 35 1.31 7.06 -12.23
C GLU A 35 0.76 7.16 -13.64
N ASP A 36 1.66 7.14 -14.63
CA ASP A 36 1.32 7.23 -16.05
C ASP A 36 0.37 8.40 -16.40
N GLY A 37 0.56 9.53 -15.71
CA GLY A 37 -0.25 10.75 -15.87
C GLY A 37 -1.57 10.76 -15.10
N VAL A 38 -1.90 9.69 -14.38
CA VAL A 38 -3.14 9.55 -13.60
C VAL A 38 -2.87 9.85 -12.13
N GLN A 39 -3.67 10.73 -11.54
CA GLN A 39 -3.60 11.04 -10.10
C GLN A 39 -4.31 9.95 -9.28
N GLY A 40 -3.76 9.63 -8.12
CA GLY A 40 -4.35 8.70 -7.17
C GLY A 40 -3.56 8.62 -5.87
N VAL A 41 -3.67 7.48 -5.19
CA VAL A 41 -2.92 7.20 -3.96
C VAL A 41 -2.16 5.90 -4.10
N TYR A 42 -0.89 5.92 -3.74
CA TYR A 42 -0.08 4.73 -3.52
C TYR A 42 -0.20 4.29 -2.06
N PHE A 43 -0.54 3.02 -1.85
CA PHE A 43 -0.67 2.38 -0.55
C PHE A 43 0.47 1.38 -0.35
N GLY A 44 1.16 1.46 0.78
CA GLY A 44 2.21 0.54 1.19
C GLY A 44 2.00 0.06 2.63
N VAL A 45 2.01 -1.25 2.88
CA VAL A 45 1.88 -1.81 4.24
C VAL A 45 2.81 -2.99 4.45
N TRP A 46 3.43 -3.08 5.62
CA TRP A 46 4.21 -4.25 6.01
C TRP A 46 3.30 -5.28 6.70
N ALA A 47 3.09 -6.42 6.05
CA ALA A 47 2.26 -7.50 6.54
C ALA A 47 2.85 -8.85 6.07
N PRO A 48 4.01 -9.28 6.60
CA PRO A 48 4.79 -10.38 6.04
C PRO A 48 4.11 -11.74 6.12
N ASN A 49 3.23 -11.91 7.12
CA ASN A 49 2.51 -13.15 7.35
C ASN A 49 1.09 -13.15 6.79
N ALA A 50 0.66 -12.08 6.10
CA ALA A 50 -0.63 -12.04 5.44
C ALA A 50 -0.68 -13.04 4.29
N ALA A 51 -1.83 -13.67 4.11
CA ALA A 51 -2.15 -14.44 2.90
C ALA A 51 -2.56 -13.50 1.76
N GLN A 52 -3.30 -12.44 2.08
CA GLN A 52 -3.76 -11.42 1.14
C GLN A 52 -3.99 -10.10 1.88
N VAL A 53 -3.81 -8.99 1.18
CA VAL A 53 -4.13 -7.64 1.68
C VAL A 53 -4.94 -6.91 0.62
N ASN A 54 -6.00 -6.23 1.04
CA ASN A 54 -6.81 -5.35 0.20
C ASN A 54 -6.85 -3.93 0.79
N VAL A 55 -7.09 -2.93 -0.07
CA VAL A 55 -7.40 -1.57 0.38
C VAL A 55 -8.90 -1.32 0.23
N ILE A 56 -9.59 -1.13 1.35
CA ILE A 56 -11.02 -0.82 1.38
C ILE A 56 -11.24 0.59 1.90
N GLY A 57 -12.29 1.27 1.44
CA GLY A 57 -12.57 2.63 1.88
C GLY A 57 -13.82 3.21 1.27
N THR A 58 -14.08 4.49 1.55
CA THR A 58 -15.28 5.17 1.04
C THR A 58 -15.34 5.22 -0.48
N PHE A 59 -14.17 5.27 -1.15
CA PHE A 59 -14.05 5.28 -2.61
C PHE A 59 -14.48 3.98 -3.31
N ASN A 60 -14.65 2.89 -2.56
CA ASN A 60 -15.12 1.60 -3.08
C ASN A 60 -16.26 1.03 -2.24
N GLU A 61 -16.97 1.90 -1.51
CA GLU A 61 -18.10 1.53 -0.65
C GLU A 61 -17.75 0.44 0.38
N TRP A 62 -16.50 0.40 0.83
CA TRP A 62 -15.97 -0.62 1.74
C TRP A 62 -16.03 -2.06 1.19
N ASN A 63 -16.03 -2.23 -0.14
CA ASN A 63 -16.07 -3.55 -0.78
C ASN A 63 -14.79 -4.36 -0.49
N GLU A 64 -14.92 -5.42 0.31
CA GLU A 64 -13.85 -6.31 0.76
C GLU A 64 -13.15 -7.13 -0.34
N GLU A 65 -13.78 -7.26 -1.51
CA GLU A 65 -13.23 -7.97 -2.66
C GLU A 65 -12.42 -7.06 -3.59
N SER A 66 -12.51 -5.74 -3.40
CA SER A 66 -11.88 -4.75 -4.26
C SER A 66 -10.41 -4.48 -3.88
N HIS A 67 -9.65 -3.98 -4.86
CA HIS A 67 -8.28 -3.46 -4.68
C HIS A 67 -7.32 -4.40 -3.93
N PRO A 68 -7.13 -5.66 -4.40
CA PRO A 68 -6.10 -6.54 -3.85
C PRO A 68 -4.71 -5.95 -4.09
N MET A 69 -3.86 -5.98 -3.06
CA MET A 69 -2.49 -5.48 -3.12
C MET A 69 -1.51 -6.55 -3.62
N GLN A 70 -0.39 -6.10 -4.19
CA GLN A 70 0.69 -6.99 -4.61
C GLN A 70 1.78 -7.06 -3.53
N LYS A 71 2.22 -8.28 -3.21
CA LYS A 71 3.41 -8.47 -2.37
C LYS A 71 4.67 -8.08 -3.14
N LEU A 72 5.47 -7.20 -2.56
CA LEU A 72 6.74 -6.73 -3.09
C LEU A 72 7.86 -7.56 -2.47
N GLY A 73 8.50 -8.40 -3.30
CA GLY A 73 9.59 -9.28 -2.90
C GLY A 73 9.23 -10.19 -1.72
N GLU A 74 10.28 -10.68 -1.04
CA GLU A 74 10.14 -11.60 0.10
C GLU A 74 9.96 -10.89 1.46
N GLY A 75 10.28 -9.59 1.53
CA GLY A 75 10.28 -8.80 2.77
C GLY A 75 8.91 -8.55 3.40
N GLY A 76 7.82 -8.92 2.71
CA GLY A 76 6.48 -8.87 3.25
C GLY A 76 5.81 -7.50 3.19
N ILE A 77 6.35 -6.59 2.39
CA ILE A 77 5.69 -5.33 2.06
C ILE A 77 4.67 -5.59 0.96
N TRP A 78 3.52 -4.96 1.05
CA TRP A 78 2.46 -4.98 0.05
C TRP A 78 2.31 -3.57 -0.52
N GLY A 79 2.15 -3.47 -1.85
CA GLY A 79 2.01 -2.20 -2.56
C GLY A 79 0.82 -2.22 -3.53
N LEU A 80 0.15 -1.08 -3.68
CA LEU A 80 -0.88 -0.87 -4.69
C LEU A 80 -1.07 0.62 -4.98
N PHE A 81 -1.16 0.99 -6.26
CA PHE A 81 -1.65 2.29 -6.68
C PHE A 81 -3.14 2.19 -7.05
N ILE A 82 -3.93 3.14 -6.56
CA ILE A 82 -5.36 3.23 -6.90
C ILE A 82 -5.62 4.61 -7.53
N PRO A 83 -6.01 4.65 -8.82
CA PRO A 83 -6.32 5.90 -9.51
C PRO A 83 -7.59 6.54 -8.95
N GLY A 84 -7.65 7.87 -8.98
CA GLY A 84 -8.84 8.64 -8.60
C GLY A 84 -9.13 8.74 -7.10
N VAL A 85 -8.35 8.09 -6.24
CA VAL A 85 -8.46 8.30 -4.79
C VAL A 85 -7.90 9.67 -4.41
N GLU A 86 -8.67 10.42 -3.62
CA GLU A 86 -8.35 11.79 -3.22
C GLU A 86 -7.92 11.88 -1.76
N GLU A 87 -7.27 13.00 -1.42
CA GLU A 87 -6.91 13.34 -0.05
C GLU A 87 -8.16 13.47 0.84
N GLY A 88 -8.07 13.01 2.09
CA GLY A 88 -9.20 13.01 3.04
C GLY A 88 -10.12 11.79 2.94
N THR A 89 -9.92 10.91 1.95
CA THR A 89 -10.66 9.65 1.82
C THR A 89 -10.36 8.72 2.99
N MET A 90 -11.41 8.14 3.60
CA MET A 90 -11.25 7.12 4.63
C MET A 90 -10.94 5.77 4.02
N TYR A 91 -9.97 5.06 4.60
CA TYR A 91 -9.59 3.73 4.16
C TYR A 91 -9.15 2.84 5.34
N LYS A 92 -9.08 1.53 5.09
CA LYS A 92 -8.42 0.52 5.93
C LYS A 92 -7.68 -0.48 5.05
N PHE A 93 -6.69 -1.14 5.63
CA PHE A 93 -6.17 -2.39 5.08
C PHE A 93 -7.04 -3.53 5.60
N LEU A 94 -7.60 -4.33 4.69
CA LEU A 94 -8.25 -5.59 5.04
C LEU A 94 -7.21 -6.70 4.88
N ILE A 95 -6.83 -7.32 5.98
CA ILE A 95 -5.77 -8.33 5.98
C ILE A 95 -6.39 -9.71 6.18
N TYR A 96 -6.12 -10.61 5.24
CA TYR A 96 -6.43 -12.03 5.39
C TYR A 96 -5.23 -12.73 5.99
N ALA A 97 -5.37 -13.23 7.21
CA ALA A 97 -4.37 -14.06 7.86
C ALA A 97 -4.36 -15.48 7.24
N ARG A 98 -3.23 -16.18 7.38
CA ARG A 98 -3.07 -17.56 6.86
C ARG A 98 -4.05 -18.57 7.46
N ASP A 99 -4.58 -18.28 8.65
CA ASP A 99 -5.58 -19.10 9.33
C ASP A 99 -7.03 -18.75 8.95
N GLY A 100 -7.22 -17.89 7.95
CA GLY A 100 -8.53 -17.50 7.42
C GLY A 100 -9.21 -16.35 8.14
N ARG A 101 -8.60 -15.80 9.20
CA ARG A 101 -9.14 -14.60 9.87
C ARG A 101 -8.98 -13.36 9.00
N LYS A 102 -9.95 -12.44 9.14
CA LYS A 102 -9.88 -11.06 8.64
C LYS A 102 -9.46 -10.13 9.78
N LEU A 103 -8.48 -9.27 9.54
CA LEU A 103 -7.97 -8.26 10.46
C LEU A 103 -8.17 -6.86 9.89
#